data_AF-A0AAW9EGP3-F1
#
_entry.id   AF-A0AAW9EGP3-F1
#
_cell.length_a   1.000
_cell.length_b   1.000
_cell.length_c   1.000
_cell.angle_alpha   90.00
_cell.angle_beta   90.00
_cell.angle_gamma   90.00
#
_symmetry.space_group_name_H-M   'P 1'
#
loop_
_entity.id
_entity.type
_entity.pdbx_description
1 polymer ?
#
loop_
_entity_poly.entity_id
_entity_poly.type
_entity_poly.pdbx_seq_one_letter_code
_entity_poly.pdbx_strand_id
1 'polypeptide(L)'
;NIYDDPEFFAGYATLDRSVKGLDGAPEWPTIQAMLPSLQGKNILDLGCGYGWFCRYARDNQAASVVGLDISQKMLTQAQSMT
;
A
#
# COMPACT_ATOMS: atom_id res chain seq x y z
N ASN A 1 3.15 11.04 -12.96
CA ASN A 1 3.98 9.81 -12.89
C ASN A 1 3.48 8.80 -13.94
N ILE A 2 4.23 7.77 -14.38
CA ILE A 2 3.73 6.75 -15.36
C ILE A 2 2.48 6.01 -14.86
N TYR A 3 2.36 5.80 -13.54
CA TYR A 3 1.16 5.26 -12.92
C TYR A 3 -0.05 6.21 -12.99
N ASP A 4 0.12 7.46 -13.42
CA ASP A 4 -1.00 8.36 -13.72
C ASP A 4 -1.45 8.29 -15.19
N ASP A 5 -0.67 7.65 -16.07
CA ASP A 5 -1.10 7.37 -17.43
C ASP A 5 -2.30 6.38 -17.40
N PRO A 6 -3.43 6.67 -18.08
CA PRO A 6 -4.61 5.82 -18.03
C PRO A 6 -4.40 4.39 -18.53
N GLU A 7 -3.65 4.20 -19.62
CA GLU A 7 -3.44 2.89 -20.22
C GLU A 7 -2.52 2.04 -19.33
N PHE A 8 -1.42 2.63 -18.88
CA PHE A 8 -0.51 1.97 -17.96
C PHE A 8 -1.20 1.63 -16.63
N PHE A 9 -1.96 2.57 -16.06
CA PHE A 9 -2.68 2.33 -14.81
C PHE A 9 -3.70 1.21 -14.95
N ALA A 10 -4.44 1.15 -16.06
CA ALA A 10 -5.41 0.09 -16.31
C ALA A 10 -4.75 -1.29 -16.36
N GLY A 11 -3.62 -1.42 -17.06
CA GLY A 11 -2.84 -2.66 -17.08
C GLY A 11 -2.23 -3.00 -15.71
N TYR A 12 -1.73 -2.01 -14.98
CA TYR A 12 -1.19 -2.21 -13.64
C TYR A 12 -2.26 -2.68 -12.65
N ALA A 13 -3.49 -2.15 -12.75
CA ALA A 13 -4.61 -2.51 -11.89
C ALA A 13 -5.02 -3.99 -12.01
N THR A 14 -4.63 -4.69 -13.08
CA THR A 14 -4.91 -6.13 -13.25
C THR A 14 -3.89 -7.05 -12.59
N LEU A 15 -2.76 -6.52 -12.10
CA LEU A 15 -1.72 -7.33 -11.47
C LEU A 15 -2.20 -7.88 -10.12
N ASP A 16 -1.70 -9.06 -9.75
CA ASP A 16 -2.09 -9.72 -8.48
C ASP A 16 -1.87 -8.83 -7.25
N ARG A 17 -0.76 -8.07 -7.19
CA ARG A 17 -0.52 -7.10 -6.10
C ARG A 17 -1.56 -5.96 -6.03
N SER A 18 -2.20 -5.64 -7.14
CA SER A 18 -3.22 -4.60 -7.25
C SER A 18 -4.59 -5.15 -6.85
N VAL A 19 -4.87 -6.41 -7.20
CA VAL A 19 -6.16 -7.08 -6.98
C VAL A 19 -6.25 -7.75 -5.60
N LYS A 20 -5.21 -8.48 -5.20
CA LYS A 20 -5.16 -9.30 -3.98
C LYS A 20 -4.46 -8.58 -2.82
N GLY A 21 -4.00 -7.35 -3.03
CA GLY A 21 -3.28 -6.57 -2.02
C GLY A 21 -1.98 -7.25 -1.57
N LEU A 22 -1.74 -7.26 -0.25
CA LEU A 22 -0.53 -7.86 0.33
C LEU A 22 -0.41 -9.36 0.06
N ASP A 23 -1.52 -10.08 -0.06
CA ASP A 23 -1.51 -11.52 -0.40
C ASP A 23 -1.08 -11.77 -1.86
N GLY A 24 -1.18 -10.74 -2.72
CA GLY A 24 -0.69 -10.77 -4.10
C GLY A 24 0.76 -10.28 -4.25
N ALA A 25 1.41 -9.86 -3.17
CA ALA A 25 2.77 -9.37 -3.16
C ALA A 25 3.73 -10.49 -2.73
N PRO A 26 4.54 -11.07 -3.65
CA PRO A 26 5.38 -12.23 -3.33
C PRO A 26 6.44 -11.95 -2.27
N GLU A 27 6.86 -10.69 -2.13
CA GLU A 27 7.81 -10.24 -1.11
C GLU A 27 7.19 -10.12 0.29
N TRP A 28 5.86 -10.03 0.40
CA TRP A 28 5.19 -9.66 1.63
C TRP A 28 5.46 -10.61 2.81
N PRO A 29 5.41 -11.95 2.67
CA PRO A 29 5.66 -12.84 3.81
C PRO A 29 7.06 -12.65 4.42
N THR A 30 8.07 -12.40 3.58
CA THR A 30 9.43 -12.14 4.06
C THR A 30 9.53 -10.78 4.75
N ILE A 31 8.95 -9.73 4.18
CA ILE A 31 8.92 -8.40 4.81
C ILE A 31 8.17 -8.45 6.14
N GLN A 32 7.00 -9.08 6.19
CA GLN A 32 6.16 -9.21 7.37
C GLN A 32 6.91 -9.87 8.52
N ALA A 33 7.68 -10.92 8.26
CA ALA A 33 8.49 -11.61 9.26
C ALA A 33 9.63 -10.74 9.84
N MET A 34 10.06 -9.71 9.12
CA MET A 34 11.10 -8.78 9.56
C MET A 34 10.55 -7.57 10.34
N LEU A 35 9.24 -7.32 10.26
CA LEU A 35 8.64 -6.17 10.93
C LEU A 35 8.66 -6.35 12.47
N PRO A 36 9.00 -5.30 13.23
CA PRO A 36 8.72 -5.31 14.66
C PRO A 36 7.21 -5.24 14.91
N SER A 37 6.78 -5.40 16.17
CA SER A 37 5.41 -5.03 16.56
C SER A 37 5.11 -3.60 16.11
N LEU A 38 3.98 -3.38 15.46
CA LEU A 38 3.56 -2.07 14.97
C LEU A 38 2.76 -1.27 16.00
N GLN A 39 2.35 -1.92 17.10
CA GLN A 39 1.47 -1.34 18.10
C GLN A 39 2.07 -0.04 18.68
N GLY A 40 1.29 1.04 18.64
CA GLY A 40 1.66 2.35 19.17
C GLY A 40 2.74 3.08 18.37
N LYS A 41 3.18 2.56 17.21
CA LYS A 41 4.21 3.22 16.38
C LYS A 41 3.59 4.26 15.43
N ASN A 42 4.36 5.29 15.14
CA ASN A 42 4.09 6.21 14.03
C ASN A 42 4.82 5.71 12.79
N ILE A 43 4.10 5.46 11.70
CA ILE A 43 4.60 4.79 10.51
C ILE A 43 4.53 5.72 9.31
N LEU A 44 5.60 5.73 8.52
CA LEU A 44 5.68 6.39 7.22
C LEU A 44 5.86 5.32 6.14
N ASP A 45 4.90 5.23 5.22
CA ASP A 45 4.90 4.31 4.08
C ASP A 45 5.25 5.08 2.79
N LEU A 46 6.43 4.81 2.23
CA LEU A 46 6.96 5.51 1.06
C LEU A 46 6.76 4.67 -0.21
N GLY A 47 5.97 5.18 -1.15
CA GLY A 47 5.49 4.39 -2.29
C GLY A 47 4.30 3.51 -1.89
N CYS A 48 3.34 4.10 -1.16
CA CYS A 48 2.24 3.34 -0.56
C CYS A 48 1.29 2.72 -1.59
N GLY A 49 1.32 3.15 -2.86
CA GLY A 49 0.47 2.66 -3.93
C GLY A 49 -1.02 2.78 -3.55
N TYR A 50 -1.72 1.64 -3.55
CA TYR A 50 -3.13 1.56 -3.12
C TYR A 50 -3.32 1.58 -1.59
N GLY A 51 -2.27 1.82 -0.80
CA GLY A 51 -2.33 1.96 0.65
C GLY A 51 -2.51 0.63 1.41
N TRP A 52 -2.12 -0.49 0.81
CA TRP A 52 -2.29 -1.81 1.43
C TRP A 52 -1.53 -1.95 2.74
N PHE A 53 -0.25 -1.57 2.77
CA PHE A 53 0.55 -1.59 3.99
C PHE A 53 0.03 -0.59 5.02
N CYS A 54 -0.43 0.59 4.60
CA CYS A 54 -1.05 1.55 5.51
C CYS A 54 -2.22 0.95 6.31
N ARG A 55 -3.11 0.22 5.63
CA ARG A 55 -4.23 -0.46 6.27
C ARG A 55 -3.77 -1.58 7.18
N TYR A 56 -2.84 -2.42 6.72
CA TYR A 56 -2.23 -3.45 7.56
C TYR A 56 -1.63 -2.87 8.85
N ALA A 57 -0.86 -1.78 8.74
CA ALA A 57 -0.24 -1.11 9.88
C ALA A 57 -1.28 -0.56 10.87
N ARG A 58 -2.35 0.06 10.37
CA ARG A 58 -3.48 0.52 11.18
C ARG A 58 -4.16 -0.65 11.90
N ASP A 59 -4.45 -1.74 11.19
CA ASP A 59 -5.13 -2.91 11.75
C ASP A 59 -4.24 -3.63 12.79
N ASN A 60 -2.92 -3.47 12.69
CA ASN A 60 -1.93 -3.90 13.68
C ASN A 60 -1.62 -2.81 14.74
N GLN A 61 -2.60 -1.92 14.98
CA GLN A 61 -2.62 -0.97 16.10
C GLN A 61 -1.50 0.08 16.09
N ALA A 62 -0.99 0.45 14.92
CA ALA A 62 -0.14 1.63 14.78
C ALA A 62 -0.85 2.87 15.34
N ALA A 63 -0.10 3.75 16.02
CA ALA A 63 -0.64 5.00 16.57
C ALA A 63 -1.01 5.98 15.45
N SER A 64 -0.21 6.04 14.40
CA SER A 64 -0.51 6.82 13.18
C SER A 64 0.20 6.22 11.98
N VAL A 65 -0.39 6.41 10.80
CA VAL A 65 0.20 5.97 9.53
C VAL A 65 0.04 7.07 8.49
N VAL A 66 1.14 7.45 7.87
CA VAL A 66 1.17 8.39 6.74
C VAL A 66 1.69 7.64 5.52
N GLY A 67 0.84 7.52 4.49
CA GLY A 67 1.24 6.96 3.20
C GLY A 67 1.53 8.06 2.20
N LEU A 68 2.66 7.96 1.49
CA LEU A 68 3.06 8.86 0.42
C LEU A 68 3.25 8.08 -0.87
N ASP A 69 2.70 8.59 -1.96
CA ASP A 69 2.98 8.10 -3.30
C ASP A 69 3.05 9.29 -4.25
N ILE A 70 3.84 9.15 -5.31
CA ILE A 70 4.00 10.18 -6.33
C ILE A 70 2.89 10.13 -7.39
N SER A 71 2.12 9.03 -7.45
CA SER A 71 0.98 8.88 -8.34
C SER A 71 -0.31 9.35 -7.66
N GLN A 72 -0.92 10.38 -8.23
CA GLN A 72 -2.22 10.86 -7.77
C GLN A 72 -3.30 9.79 -7.95
N LYS A 73 -3.25 8.99 -9.02
CA LYS A 73 -4.21 7.89 -9.23
C LYS A 73 -4.10 6.81 -8.18
N MET A 74 -2.87 6.43 -7.79
CA MET A 74 -2.64 5.48 -6.70
C MET A 74 -3.23 6.00 -5.39
N LEU A 75 -2.95 7.26 -5.05
CA LEU A 75 -3.49 7.89 -3.83
C LEU A 75 -5.02 7.98 -3.83
N THR A 76 -5.63 8.35 -4.97
CA THR A 76 -7.08 8.36 -5.12
C THR A 76 -7.68 6.97 -4.91
N GLN A 77 -7.05 5.92 -5.46
CA GLN A 77 -7.46 4.54 -5.24
C GLN A 77 -7.26 4.11 -3.78
N ALA A 78 -6.16 4.51 -3.14
CA ALA A 78 -5.90 4.20 -1.73
C ALA A 78 -6.97 4.79 -0.81
N GLN A 79 -7.42 6.00 -1.11
CA GLN A 79 -8.46 6.73 -0.37
C GLN A 79 -9.86 6.18 -0.62
N SER A 80 -10.14 5.60 -1.80
CA SER A 80 -11.47 5.03 -2.11
C SER A 80 -11.74 3.68 -1.43
N MET A 81 -10.69 3.01 -0.95
CA MET A 81 -10.74 1.68 -0.31
C MET A 81 -10.82 1.73 1.22
N THR A 82 -11.15 2.89 1.82
CA THR A 82 -11.26 3.10 3.27
C THR A 82 -12.51 2.50 3.88
#